data_AF-A0A803LA68-F1
#
_entry.id   AF-A0A803LA68-F1
#
_cell.length_a   1.000
_cell.length_b   1.000
_cell.length_c   1.000
_cell.angle_alpha   90.00
_cell.angle_beta   90.00
_cell.angle_gamma   90.00
#
_symmetry.space_group_name_H-M   'P 1'
#
loop_
_entity.id
_entity.type
_entity.pdbx_description
1 polymer ?
#
loop_
_entity_poly.entity_id
_entity_poly.type
_entity_poly.pdbx_seq_one_letter_code
_entity_poly.pdbx_strand_id
1 'polypeptide(L)'
;MEGFFKLVSYYQTQSEPAYCGLATLAMVLNALAIDPRRKWKGPWRWFDDSMLDCCEPVEKIKANGITFSKVACLAHCNGAEVEAFHTNDSAIDNFRSYVISSSSSGNFHMIVSYNRTILKQTGSGHFSPIGGYHAGKDMVLILDVARFKYPPHWVPLTLLWDAMNTVDEATGFYRGIGGAKHLDFWQSCRHDGWDITAMYLTKEVPQLVTSEEINSIQDILSVIFTSSPSYLSHIIHWVAEVRRKEDESNFISEEERGRLSIKEEVLKQLQETELFKHIIVWLSSGAEFVCNANLDGHNSIDKVASEVCCHDAKVFRGKVGSCNAICCRTTELSSSDCDIVESTTVISGKVIVENSECGVEVLVPYCQRSSGCCNRHHPSVVDALTILILTLPPDTWYHLKNPKLREEFCSIVLTNNLPDLLQHEVS
;
A
#
# COMPACT_ATOMS: atom_id res chain seq x y z
N MET A 1 4.39 -24.80 -12.05
CA MET A 1 3.04 -24.50 -11.53
C MET A 1 3.24 -23.75 -10.22
N GLU A 2 3.93 -22.61 -10.28
CA GLU A 2 4.44 -21.94 -9.08
C GLU A 2 3.29 -21.29 -8.31
N GLY A 3 2.35 -20.67 -9.04
CA GLY A 3 1.12 -20.11 -8.48
C GLY A 3 0.29 -21.11 -7.68
N PHE A 4 0.29 -22.40 -8.05
CA PHE A 4 -0.41 -23.44 -7.30
C PHE A 4 0.09 -23.55 -5.86
N PHE A 5 1.41 -23.65 -5.68
CA PHE A 5 2.01 -23.91 -4.36
C PHE A 5 1.85 -22.73 -3.40
N LYS A 6 1.89 -21.50 -3.93
CA LYS A 6 1.47 -20.33 -3.15
C LYS A 6 -0.02 -20.41 -2.83
N LEU A 7 -0.91 -20.35 -3.83
CA LEU A 7 -2.36 -20.24 -3.63
C LEU A 7 -2.96 -21.37 -2.77
N VAL A 8 -2.48 -22.61 -2.90
CA VAL A 8 -2.99 -23.76 -2.12
C VAL A 8 -2.71 -23.62 -0.63
N SER A 9 -1.63 -22.93 -0.24
CA SER A 9 -1.28 -22.65 1.16
C SER A 9 -2.28 -21.72 1.85
N TYR A 10 -3.03 -20.93 1.07
CA TYR A 10 -4.04 -19.98 1.54
C TYR A 10 -5.46 -20.42 1.19
N TYR A 11 -5.64 -21.63 0.63
CA TYR A 11 -6.92 -22.06 0.07
C TYR A 11 -8.00 -22.21 1.14
N GLN A 12 -9.01 -21.35 1.05
CA GLN A 12 -10.10 -21.23 2.02
C GLN A 12 -11.46 -21.51 1.38
N THR A 13 -12.46 -21.75 2.22
CA THR A 13 -13.86 -21.81 1.81
C THR A 13 -14.46 -20.42 1.98
N GLN A 14 -15.22 -19.93 1.01
CA GLN A 14 -15.97 -18.67 1.18
C GLN A 14 -16.87 -18.75 2.43
N SER A 15 -16.81 -17.75 3.31
CA SER A 15 -17.52 -17.77 4.60
C SER A 15 -19.04 -17.65 4.44
N GLU A 16 -19.48 -16.88 3.45
CA GLU A 16 -20.88 -16.70 3.07
C GLU A 16 -21.14 -17.13 1.61
N PRO A 17 -22.38 -17.53 1.23
CA PRO A 17 -22.71 -17.93 -0.14
C PRO A 17 -22.43 -16.86 -1.21
N ALA A 18 -22.46 -15.59 -0.85
CA ALA A 18 -22.19 -14.45 -1.73
C ALA A 18 -20.70 -14.06 -1.79
N TYR A 19 -19.86 -14.53 -0.87
CA TYR A 19 -18.48 -14.05 -0.66
C TYR A 19 -17.43 -14.66 -1.60
N CYS A 20 -17.82 -15.32 -2.70
CA CYS A 20 -16.85 -15.95 -3.61
C CYS A 20 -15.78 -14.98 -4.15
N GLY A 21 -16.14 -13.71 -4.43
CA GLY A 21 -15.17 -12.68 -4.82
C GLY A 21 -14.21 -12.29 -3.69
N LEU A 22 -14.73 -12.10 -2.48
CA LEU A 22 -13.96 -11.73 -1.28
C LEU A 22 -12.99 -12.84 -0.88
N ALA A 23 -13.48 -14.09 -0.79
CA ALA A 23 -12.67 -15.26 -0.45
C ALA A 23 -11.56 -15.53 -1.48
N THR A 24 -11.87 -15.34 -2.77
CA THR A 24 -10.89 -15.42 -3.87
C THR A 24 -9.82 -14.33 -3.75
N LEU A 25 -10.22 -13.10 -3.43
CA LEU A 25 -9.29 -11.99 -3.30
C LEU A 25 -8.39 -12.15 -2.07
N ALA A 26 -8.94 -12.50 -0.90
CA ALA A 26 -8.16 -12.76 0.31
C ALA A 26 -7.14 -13.90 0.11
N MET A 27 -7.47 -14.96 -0.64
CA MET A 27 -6.47 -15.98 -1.04
C MET A 27 -5.30 -15.36 -1.82
N VAL A 28 -5.63 -14.51 -2.80
CA VAL A 28 -4.63 -13.90 -3.70
C VAL A 28 -3.76 -12.89 -2.95
N LEU A 29 -4.34 -12.01 -2.13
CA LEU A 29 -3.59 -11.02 -1.35
C LEU A 29 -2.63 -11.69 -0.36
N ASN A 30 -3.07 -12.73 0.36
CA ASN A 30 -2.20 -13.49 1.25
C ASN A 30 -1.11 -14.27 0.48
N ALA A 31 -1.42 -14.83 -0.70
CA ALA A 31 -0.44 -15.51 -1.55
C ALA A 31 0.61 -14.56 -2.15
N LEU A 32 0.24 -13.31 -2.39
CA LEU A 32 1.16 -12.23 -2.74
C LEU A 32 1.94 -11.70 -1.51
N ALA A 33 1.62 -12.14 -0.29
CA ALA A 33 2.19 -11.66 0.98
C ALA A 33 1.98 -10.16 1.25
N ILE A 34 0.86 -9.60 0.75
CA ILE A 34 0.49 -8.21 1.01
C ILE A 34 0.02 -8.07 2.46
N ASP A 35 0.44 -7.00 3.14
CA ASP A 35 0.05 -6.71 4.52
C ASP A 35 -1.30 -5.95 4.56
N PRO A 36 -2.36 -6.49 5.22
CA PRO A 36 -3.63 -5.79 5.37
C PRO A 36 -3.57 -4.54 6.25
N ARG A 37 -2.47 -4.32 6.99
CA ARG A 37 -2.33 -3.24 8.00
C ARG A 37 -3.46 -3.22 9.05
N ARG A 38 -4.16 -4.34 9.20
CA ARG A 38 -5.24 -4.64 10.15
C ARG A 38 -4.91 -5.98 10.83
N LYS A 39 -5.23 -6.12 12.12
CA LYS A 39 -5.05 -7.38 12.85
C LYS A 39 -6.22 -8.32 12.56
N TRP A 40 -5.94 -9.60 12.31
CA TRP A 40 -6.95 -10.65 12.16
C TRP A 40 -7.27 -11.30 13.48
N LYS A 41 -6.26 -11.92 14.10
CA LYS A 41 -6.40 -12.74 15.31
C LYS A 41 -5.17 -12.53 16.19
N GLY A 42 -5.35 -11.94 17.37
CA GLY A 42 -4.24 -11.62 18.27
C GLY A 42 -3.21 -10.70 17.59
N PRO A 43 -1.91 -11.05 17.56
CA PRO A 43 -0.88 -10.24 16.90
C PRO A 43 -0.85 -10.38 15.37
N TRP A 44 -1.52 -11.38 14.80
CA TRP A 44 -1.35 -11.75 13.39
C TRP A 44 -2.11 -10.82 12.44
N ARG A 45 -1.41 -10.26 11.45
CA ARG A 45 -1.98 -9.54 10.28
C ARG A 45 -2.19 -10.53 9.14
N TRP A 46 -3.40 -10.63 8.60
CA TRP A 46 -3.80 -11.61 7.60
C TRP A 46 -5.11 -11.20 6.92
N PHE A 47 -5.27 -11.40 5.62
CA PHE A 47 -6.55 -11.12 4.94
C PHE A 47 -7.59 -12.21 5.20
N ASP A 48 -8.73 -11.79 5.76
CA ASP A 48 -9.95 -12.58 5.89
C ASP A 48 -11.01 -12.02 4.92
N ASP A 49 -11.98 -12.83 4.48
CA ASP A 49 -12.99 -12.37 3.51
C ASP A 49 -13.97 -11.34 4.10
N SER A 50 -14.01 -11.21 5.43
CA SER A 50 -14.72 -10.15 6.16
C SER A 50 -14.03 -8.77 6.20
N MET A 51 -12.77 -8.64 5.76
CA MET A 51 -11.98 -7.39 5.86
C MET A 51 -11.99 -6.51 4.61
N LEU A 52 -12.67 -6.94 3.55
CA LEU A 52 -12.53 -6.40 2.21
C LEU A 52 -13.75 -5.52 1.87
N ASP A 53 -13.79 -4.34 2.52
CA ASP A 53 -14.94 -3.43 2.65
C ASP A 53 -14.78 -2.10 1.86
N CYS A 54 -13.55 -1.63 1.63
CA CYS A 54 -13.17 -0.31 1.07
C CYS A 54 -13.91 0.20 -0.20
N CYS A 55 -14.52 -0.68 -1.00
CA CYS A 55 -15.19 -0.34 -2.26
C CYS A 55 -16.68 -0.67 -2.26
N GLU A 56 -17.16 -1.48 -1.32
CA GLU A 56 -18.56 -1.91 -1.18
C GLU A 56 -18.74 -2.52 0.22
N PRO A 57 -19.70 -2.05 1.04
CA PRO A 57 -19.90 -2.60 2.39
C PRO A 57 -20.19 -4.10 2.38
N VAL A 58 -19.58 -4.83 3.30
CA VAL A 58 -19.66 -6.31 3.37
C VAL A 58 -21.09 -6.81 3.55
N GLU A 59 -21.97 -6.05 4.22
CA GLU A 59 -23.41 -6.34 4.35
C GLU A 59 -24.11 -6.36 2.98
N LYS A 60 -23.75 -5.42 2.11
CA LYS A 60 -24.33 -5.32 0.76
C LYS A 60 -23.76 -6.37 -0.17
N ILE A 61 -22.49 -6.74 -0.01
CA ILE A 61 -21.90 -7.91 -0.68
C ILE A 61 -22.58 -9.20 -0.21
N LYS A 62 -22.87 -9.33 1.09
CA LYS A 62 -23.54 -10.52 1.66
C LYS A 62 -24.94 -10.73 1.08
N ALA A 63 -25.66 -9.65 0.81
CA ALA A 63 -26.99 -9.69 0.20
C ALA A 63 -26.96 -9.96 -1.32
N ASN A 64 -26.03 -9.36 -2.07
CA ASN A 64 -26.11 -9.28 -3.54
C ASN A 64 -24.95 -9.94 -4.30
N GLY A 65 -23.90 -10.38 -3.60
CA GLY A 65 -22.61 -10.68 -4.21
C GLY A 65 -21.83 -9.42 -4.58
N ILE A 66 -20.78 -9.60 -5.39
CA ILE A 66 -19.87 -8.53 -5.80
C ILE A 66 -19.61 -8.61 -7.31
N THR A 67 -19.51 -7.44 -7.96
CA THR A 67 -19.28 -7.33 -9.41
C THR A 67 -17.79 -7.37 -9.73
N PHE A 68 -17.44 -7.71 -10.99
CA PHE A 68 -16.03 -7.84 -11.40
C PHE A 68 -15.21 -6.56 -11.16
N SER A 69 -15.74 -5.40 -11.54
CA SER A 69 -15.08 -4.10 -11.33
C SER A 69 -14.91 -3.76 -9.85
N LYS A 70 -15.81 -4.22 -8.97
CA LYS A 70 -15.69 -4.05 -7.51
C LYS A 70 -14.64 -4.98 -6.91
N VAL A 71 -14.50 -6.23 -7.39
CA VAL A 71 -13.36 -7.10 -6.99
C VAL A 71 -12.02 -6.49 -7.38
N ALA A 72 -11.91 -5.91 -8.60
CA ALA A 72 -10.70 -5.20 -9.02
C ALA A 72 -10.40 -3.96 -8.14
N CYS A 73 -11.45 -3.21 -7.77
CA CYS A 73 -11.35 -2.09 -6.83
C CYS A 73 -10.84 -2.52 -5.44
N LEU A 74 -11.43 -3.58 -4.86
CA LEU A 74 -10.98 -4.14 -3.58
C LEU A 74 -9.51 -4.60 -3.63
N ALA A 75 -9.09 -5.21 -4.76
CA ALA A 75 -7.70 -5.63 -4.92
C ALA A 75 -6.74 -4.43 -4.92
N HIS A 76 -7.07 -3.36 -5.64
CA HIS A 76 -6.24 -2.16 -5.70
C HIS A 76 -6.19 -1.42 -4.36
N CYS A 77 -7.33 -1.22 -3.67
CA CYS A 77 -7.35 -0.49 -2.39
C CYS A 77 -6.55 -1.20 -1.30
N ASN A 78 -6.48 -2.54 -1.35
CA ASN A 78 -5.73 -3.37 -0.41
C ASN A 78 -4.25 -3.56 -0.83
N GLY A 79 -3.76 -2.80 -1.81
CA GLY A 79 -2.33 -2.73 -2.13
C GLY A 79 -1.82 -3.74 -3.18
N ALA A 80 -2.69 -4.36 -3.98
CA ALA A 80 -2.25 -5.14 -5.15
C ALA A 80 -2.12 -4.25 -6.41
N GLU A 81 -1.20 -4.61 -7.31
CA GLU A 81 -1.16 -4.04 -8.66
C GLU A 81 -2.15 -4.85 -9.51
N VAL A 82 -3.11 -4.17 -10.14
CA VAL A 82 -4.26 -4.82 -10.78
C VAL A 82 -4.30 -4.52 -12.28
N GLU A 83 -4.21 -5.57 -13.09
CA GLU A 83 -4.57 -5.57 -14.51
C GLU A 83 -5.94 -6.24 -14.67
N ALA A 84 -6.98 -5.49 -15.03
CA ALA A 84 -8.34 -6.02 -15.14
C ALA A 84 -8.96 -5.71 -16.51
N PHE A 85 -9.50 -6.73 -17.17
CA PHE A 85 -10.11 -6.61 -18.50
C PHE A 85 -11.42 -7.39 -18.56
N HIS A 86 -12.44 -6.80 -19.20
CA HIS A 86 -13.63 -7.55 -19.59
C HIS A 86 -13.31 -8.40 -20.84
N THR A 87 -14.02 -9.52 -21.02
CA THR A 87 -13.73 -10.45 -22.13
C THR A 87 -13.96 -9.84 -23.51
N ASN A 88 -14.88 -8.88 -23.65
CA ASN A 88 -15.10 -8.14 -24.89
C ASN A 88 -13.98 -7.13 -25.25
N ASP A 89 -13.09 -6.81 -24.30
CA ASP A 89 -11.95 -5.90 -24.49
C ASP A 89 -10.65 -6.66 -24.80
N SER A 90 -10.70 -7.99 -24.94
CA SER A 90 -9.53 -8.85 -25.10
C SER A 90 -9.81 -10.07 -26.01
N ALA A 91 -8.82 -10.94 -26.17
CA ALA A 91 -8.89 -12.14 -26.99
C ALA A 91 -8.47 -13.39 -26.20
N ILE A 92 -8.96 -14.56 -26.62
CA ILE A 92 -8.67 -15.84 -25.96
C ILE A 92 -7.16 -16.16 -25.90
N ASP A 93 -6.36 -15.70 -26.87
CA ASP A 93 -4.90 -15.92 -26.87
C ASP A 93 -4.18 -15.03 -25.86
N ASN A 94 -4.69 -13.82 -25.59
CA ASN A 94 -4.23 -12.99 -24.47
C ASN A 94 -4.59 -13.66 -23.15
N PHE A 95 -5.82 -14.17 -23.02
CA PHE A 95 -6.24 -14.94 -21.84
C PHE A 95 -5.34 -16.15 -21.58
N ARG A 96 -5.02 -16.95 -22.61
CA ARG A 96 -4.07 -18.06 -22.51
C ARG A 96 -2.69 -17.60 -22.06
N SER A 97 -2.21 -16.47 -22.57
CA SER A 97 -0.92 -15.88 -22.16
C SER A 97 -0.92 -15.49 -20.67
N TYR A 98 -2.00 -14.86 -20.17
CA TYR A 98 -2.17 -14.54 -18.75
C TYR A 98 -2.27 -15.80 -17.86
N VAL A 99 -2.99 -16.83 -18.31
CA VAL A 99 -3.10 -18.12 -17.60
C VAL A 99 -1.74 -18.82 -17.51
N ILE A 100 -0.95 -18.83 -18.58
CA ILE A 100 0.42 -19.38 -18.58
C ILE A 100 1.32 -18.59 -17.62
N SER A 101 1.30 -17.26 -17.69
CA SER A 101 2.13 -16.38 -16.86
C SER A 101 1.83 -16.53 -15.36
N SER A 102 0.55 -16.50 -14.96
CA SER A 102 0.14 -16.69 -13.56
C SER A 102 0.43 -18.10 -13.04
N SER A 103 0.27 -19.13 -13.90
CA SER A 103 0.64 -20.51 -13.55
C SER A 103 2.15 -20.73 -13.39
N SER A 104 2.97 -19.82 -13.90
CA SER A 104 4.44 -19.91 -13.92
C SER A 104 5.12 -18.94 -12.95
N SER A 105 4.35 -18.10 -12.25
CA SER A 105 4.86 -17.09 -11.32
C SER A 105 4.36 -17.31 -9.89
N GLY A 106 5.20 -17.00 -8.91
CA GLY A 106 4.79 -16.88 -7.51
C GLY A 106 4.30 -15.48 -7.12
N ASN A 107 4.53 -14.45 -7.95
CA ASN A 107 4.24 -13.06 -7.60
C ASN A 107 3.16 -12.44 -8.51
N PHE A 108 2.51 -13.26 -9.34
CA PHE A 108 1.39 -12.89 -10.18
C PHE A 108 0.32 -13.98 -10.12
N HIS A 109 -0.88 -13.62 -9.70
CA HIS A 109 -2.01 -14.53 -9.57
C HIS A 109 -3.23 -13.99 -10.32
N MET A 110 -4.00 -14.92 -10.89
CA MET A 110 -5.11 -14.59 -11.78
C MET A 110 -6.44 -15.00 -11.14
N ILE A 111 -7.38 -14.06 -11.13
CA ILE A 111 -8.77 -14.22 -10.72
C ILE A 111 -9.63 -14.24 -11.98
N VAL A 112 -10.56 -15.19 -12.07
CA VAL A 112 -11.56 -15.24 -13.14
C VAL A 112 -12.96 -15.01 -12.58
N SER A 113 -13.75 -14.19 -13.28
CA SER A 113 -15.20 -14.08 -13.08
C SER A 113 -15.90 -14.83 -14.22
N TYR A 114 -16.69 -15.87 -13.91
CA TYR A 114 -17.27 -16.74 -14.92
C TYR A 114 -18.69 -17.18 -14.58
N ASN A 115 -19.45 -17.60 -15.59
CA ASN A 115 -20.79 -18.15 -15.42
C ASN A 115 -20.77 -19.68 -15.32
N ARG A 116 -21.18 -20.21 -14.17
CA ARG A 116 -21.20 -21.65 -13.86
C ARG A 116 -22.10 -22.47 -14.79
N THR A 117 -23.16 -21.88 -15.36
CA THR A 117 -24.09 -22.61 -16.23
C THR A 117 -23.39 -23.17 -17.48
N ILE A 118 -22.43 -22.44 -18.04
CA ILE A 118 -21.61 -22.86 -19.20
C ILE A 118 -20.75 -24.08 -18.85
N LEU A 119 -20.23 -24.15 -17.62
CA LEU A 119 -19.49 -25.30 -17.08
C LEU A 119 -20.42 -26.46 -16.66
N LYS A 120 -21.74 -26.34 -16.85
CA LYS A 120 -22.78 -27.27 -16.34
C LYS A 120 -22.76 -27.40 -14.81
N GLN A 121 -22.29 -26.37 -14.11
CA GLN A 121 -22.33 -26.25 -12.66
C GLN A 121 -23.58 -25.50 -12.21
N THR A 122 -24.03 -25.76 -10.99
CA THR A 122 -25.22 -25.13 -10.40
C THR A 122 -24.89 -23.72 -9.92
N GLY A 123 -25.75 -22.75 -10.24
CA GLY A 123 -25.57 -21.32 -9.93
C GLY A 123 -25.20 -20.52 -11.18
N SER A 124 -25.07 -19.20 -11.02
CA SER A 124 -24.77 -18.25 -12.10
C SER A 124 -23.32 -17.74 -12.02
N GLY A 125 -23.10 -16.47 -11.69
CA GLY A 125 -21.77 -15.88 -11.56
C GLY A 125 -20.95 -16.49 -10.42
N HIS A 126 -19.65 -16.66 -10.64
CA HIS A 126 -18.70 -17.09 -9.61
C HIS A 126 -17.32 -16.48 -9.83
N PHE A 127 -16.54 -16.39 -8.76
CA PHE A 127 -15.15 -15.97 -8.76
C PHE A 127 -14.29 -17.06 -8.14
N SER A 128 -13.12 -17.32 -8.72
CA SER A 128 -12.08 -18.20 -8.15
C SER A 128 -10.72 -17.88 -8.76
N PRO A 129 -9.61 -18.17 -8.06
CA PRO A 129 -8.27 -18.00 -8.61
C PRO A 129 -7.87 -19.20 -9.48
N ILE A 130 -7.01 -18.92 -10.47
CA ILE A 130 -6.40 -19.93 -11.33
C ILE A 130 -5.17 -20.51 -10.62
N GLY A 131 -5.24 -21.80 -10.31
CA GLY A 131 -4.14 -22.53 -9.68
C GLY A 131 -3.08 -23.01 -10.65
N GLY A 132 -3.39 -23.20 -11.94
CA GLY A 132 -2.43 -23.77 -12.88
C GLY A 132 -2.96 -23.97 -14.30
N TYR A 133 -2.04 -24.37 -15.18
CA TYR A 133 -2.28 -24.59 -16.61
C TYR A 133 -1.60 -25.88 -17.07
N HIS A 134 -2.31 -26.68 -17.88
CA HIS A 134 -1.82 -27.94 -18.45
C HIS A 134 -1.72 -27.81 -19.98
N ALA A 135 -0.56 -27.36 -20.46
CA ALA A 135 -0.30 -27.09 -21.87
C ALA A 135 -0.66 -28.25 -22.81
N GLY A 136 -0.31 -29.50 -22.45
CA GLY A 136 -0.58 -30.67 -23.30
C GLY A 136 -2.05 -31.07 -23.48
N LYS A 137 -3.00 -30.33 -22.87
CA LYS A 137 -4.45 -30.53 -23.01
C LYS A 137 -5.23 -29.20 -23.11
N ASP A 138 -4.55 -28.05 -23.13
CA ASP A 138 -5.13 -26.70 -23.03
C ASP A 138 -6.18 -26.58 -21.88
N MET A 139 -5.83 -27.08 -20.69
CA MET A 139 -6.71 -27.07 -19.51
C MET A 139 -6.23 -26.07 -18.45
N VAL A 140 -7.18 -25.47 -17.73
CA VAL A 140 -6.96 -24.52 -16.63
C VAL A 140 -7.48 -25.13 -15.32
N LEU A 141 -6.71 -25.03 -14.24
CA LEU A 141 -7.11 -25.47 -12.90
C LEU A 141 -7.76 -24.32 -12.14
N ILE A 142 -9.04 -24.46 -11.80
CA ILE A 142 -9.77 -23.53 -10.93
C ILE A 142 -9.68 -24.03 -9.49
N LEU A 143 -9.27 -23.15 -8.56
CA LEU A 143 -9.27 -23.43 -7.11
C LEU A 143 -10.59 -22.92 -6.50
N ASP A 144 -11.68 -23.68 -6.73
CA ASP A 144 -13.05 -23.24 -6.43
C ASP A 144 -13.28 -22.93 -4.94
N VAL A 145 -13.49 -21.66 -4.60
CA VAL A 145 -13.69 -21.22 -3.20
C VAL A 145 -15.02 -21.70 -2.59
N ALA A 146 -15.98 -22.15 -3.40
CA ALA A 146 -17.19 -22.83 -2.95
C ALA A 146 -16.90 -24.31 -2.63
N ARG A 147 -15.91 -24.56 -1.77
CA ARG A 147 -15.36 -25.90 -1.46
C ARG A 147 -16.39 -26.90 -0.90
N PHE A 148 -17.48 -26.41 -0.32
CA PHE A 148 -18.63 -27.21 0.11
C PHE A 148 -19.48 -27.75 -1.06
N LYS A 149 -19.22 -27.29 -2.29
CA LYS A 149 -20.01 -27.56 -3.50
C LYS A 149 -19.18 -28.21 -4.61
N TYR A 150 -17.98 -27.69 -4.88
CA TYR A 150 -17.08 -28.22 -5.90
C TYR A 150 -15.63 -28.27 -5.40
N PRO A 151 -14.86 -29.33 -5.73
CA PRO A 151 -13.42 -29.37 -5.49
C PRO A 151 -12.67 -28.50 -6.50
N PRO A 152 -11.34 -28.29 -6.33
CA PRO A 152 -10.47 -27.87 -7.42
C PRO A 152 -10.69 -28.75 -8.66
N HIS A 153 -10.85 -28.14 -9.82
CA HIS A 153 -11.21 -28.85 -11.03
C HIS A 153 -10.55 -28.25 -12.27
N TRP A 154 -10.24 -29.12 -13.23
CA TRP A 154 -9.67 -28.75 -14.52
C TRP A 154 -10.79 -28.51 -15.54
N VAL A 155 -10.73 -27.38 -16.24
CA VAL A 155 -11.63 -27.03 -17.35
C VAL A 155 -10.85 -26.77 -18.64
N PRO A 156 -11.39 -27.08 -19.83
CA PRO A 156 -10.79 -26.62 -21.08
C PRO A 156 -10.73 -25.09 -21.11
N LEU A 157 -9.61 -24.54 -21.57
CA LEU A 157 -9.39 -23.09 -21.60
C LEU A 157 -10.45 -22.36 -22.44
N THR A 158 -10.83 -22.95 -23.58
CA THR A 158 -11.93 -22.46 -24.42
C THR A 158 -13.26 -22.44 -23.69
N LEU A 159 -13.62 -23.50 -22.96
CA LEU A 159 -14.87 -23.55 -22.19
C LEU A 159 -14.89 -22.52 -21.04
N LEU A 160 -13.74 -22.26 -20.41
CA LEU A 160 -13.62 -21.20 -19.42
C LEU A 160 -13.74 -19.82 -20.05
N TRP A 161 -13.10 -19.59 -21.21
CA TRP A 161 -13.26 -18.37 -21.99
C TRP A 161 -14.74 -18.11 -22.34
N ASP A 162 -15.45 -19.11 -22.88
CA ASP A 162 -16.87 -19.02 -23.19
C ASP A 162 -17.72 -18.68 -21.94
N ALA A 163 -17.34 -19.19 -20.77
CA ALA A 163 -18.03 -18.90 -19.50
C ALA A 163 -17.78 -17.48 -18.97
N MET A 164 -16.60 -16.92 -19.22
CA MET A 164 -16.28 -15.52 -18.91
C MET A 164 -16.87 -14.57 -19.97
N ASN A 165 -17.01 -15.02 -21.22
CA ASN A 165 -17.60 -14.29 -22.35
C ASN A 165 -19.14 -14.23 -22.27
N THR A 166 -19.65 -13.94 -21.07
CA THR A 166 -21.07 -13.83 -20.76
C THR A 166 -21.33 -12.51 -20.03
N VAL A 167 -22.46 -11.86 -20.33
CA VAL A 167 -22.87 -10.62 -19.67
C VAL A 167 -23.31 -10.90 -18.23
N ASP A 168 -22.91 -10.02 -17.31
CA ASP A 168 -23.37 -9.98 -15.94
C ASP A 168 -24.63 -9.12 -15.82
N GLU A 169 -25.77 -9.76 -15.56
CA GLU A 169 -27.10 -9.13 -15.54
C GLU A 169 -27.19 -7.96 -14.55
N ALA A 170 -26.42 -8.00 -13.46
CA ALA A 170 -26.37 -6.94 -12.45
C ALA A 170 -25.70 -5.64 -12.94
N THR A 171 -24.93 -5.69 -14.04
CA THR A 171 -24.13 -4.54 -14.52
C THR A 171 -24.29 -4.23 -16.00
N GLY A 172 -24.75 -5.19 -16.81
CA GLY A 172 -24.79 -5.08 -18.28
C GLY A 172 -23.43 -5.24 -18.97
N PHE A 173 -22.33 -5.38 -18.22
CA PHE A 173 -21.00 -5.61 -18.77
C PHE A 173 -20.68 -7.11 -18.84
N TYR A 174 -19.72 -7.49 -19.70
CA TYR A 174 -19.19 -8.86 -19.73
C TYR A 174 -18.47 -9.20 -18.42
N ARG A 175 -18.33 -10.49 -18.10
CA ARG A 175 -17.39 -10.92 -17.05
C ARG A 175 -15.95 -10.83 -17.58
N GLY A 176 -14.98 -10.94 -16.68
CA GLY A 176 -13.61 -10.53 -16.95
C GLY A 176 -12.54 -11.31 -16.19
N ILE A 177 -11.29 -10.95 -16.52
CA ILE A 177 -10.06 -11.49 -15.97
C ILE A 177 -9.31 -10.42 -15.17
N GLY A 178 -8.97 -10.73 -13.93
CA GLY A 178 -8.21 -9.86 -13.04
C GLY A 178 -6.87 -10.48 -12.71
N GLY A 179 -5.79 -9.88 -13.19
CA GLY A 179 -4.43 -10.19 -12.76
C GLY A 179 -4.05 -9.31 -11.56
N ALA A 180 -3.55 -9.93 -10.49
CA ALA A 180 -3.01 -9.24 -9.32
C ALA A 180 -1.54 -9.59 -9.13
N LYS A 181 -0.69 -8.58 -8.98
CA LYS A 181 0.73 -8.72 -8.59
C LYS A 181 0.97 -8.12 -7.21
N HIS A 182 2.00 -8.61 -6.54
CA HIS A 182 2.54 -7.95 -5.36
C HIS A 182 3.07 -6.58 -5.78
N LEU A 183 2.70 -5.51 -5.07
CA LEU A 183 3.46 -4.27 -5.18
C LEU A 183 4.80 -4.49 -4.48
N ASP A 184 5.86 -4.61 -5.27
CA ASP A 184 7.22 -4.53 -4.73
C ASP A 184 7.43 -3.12 -4.16
N PHE A 185 7.28 -3.02 -2.83
CA PHE A 185 7.40 -1.85 -1.97
C PHE A 185 6.30 -0.76 -2.06
N TRP A 186 5.56 -0.64 -0.94
CA TRP A 186 4.91 0.55 -0.37
C TRP A 186 4.40 1.66 -1.31
N GLN A 187 3.08 1.76 -1.51
CA GLN A 187 2.48 2.69 -2.48
C GLN A 187 2.58 4.21 -2.17
N SER A 188 3.16 4.64 -1.05
CA SER A 188 3.61 6.06 -0.89
C SER A 188 4.77 6.42 -1.83
N CYS A 189 5.33 5.42 -2.50
CA CYS A 189 6.52 5.50 -3.34
C CYS A 189 6.21 5.61 -4.84
N ARG A 190 4.96 5.95 -5.24
CA ARG A 190 4.60 6.29 -6.63
C ARG A 190 5.10 7.66 -7.09
N HIS A 191 6.02 8.30 -6.36
CA HIS A 191 6.76 9.43 -6.88
C HIS A 191 7.88 8.92 -7.81
N ASP A 192 7.99 9.49 -9.01
CA ASP A 192 9.12 9.27 -9.92
C ASP A 192 10.43 9.51 -9.16
N GLY A 193 11.27 8.47 -8.97
CA GLY A 193 12.52 8.56 -8.21
C GLY A 193 12.58 7.82 -6.87
N TRP A 194 11.53 7.10 -6.41
CA TRP A 194 11.70 6.18 -5.27
C TRP A 194 12.55 4.95 -5.64
N ASP A 195 12.46 4.46 -6.87
CA ASP A 195 13.35 3.43 -7.42
C ASP A 195 14.82 3.84 -7.29
N ILE A 196 15.13 5.10 -7.64
CA ILE A 196 16.45 5.71 -7.47
C ILE A 196 16.81 5.81 -5.98
N THR A 197 15.87 6.26 -5.14
CA THR A 197 16.08 6.41 -3.69
C THR A 197 16.32 5.06 -2.99
N ALA A 198 15.57 4.02 -3.32
CA ALA A 198 15.73 2.68 -2.78
C ALA A 198 17.01 1.99 -3.29
N MET A 199 17.38 2.20 -4.56
CA MET A 199 18.67 1.76 -5.09
C MET A 199 19.82 2.43 -4.33
N TYR A 200 19.76 3.75 -4.16
CA TYR A 200 20.74 4.52 -3.39
C TYR A 200 20.87 3.97 -1.96
N LEU A 201 19.77 3.87 -1.23
CA LEU A 201 19.73 3.40 0.16
C LEU A 201 20.22 1.95 0.33
N THR A 202 19.92 1.05 -0.61
CA THR A 202 20.24 -0.40 -0.48
C THR A 202 21.52 -0.84 -1.17
N LYS A 203 22.10 -0.03 -2.07
CA LYS A 203 23.31 -0.36 -2.84
C LYS A 203 24.42 0.66 -2.70
N GLU A 204 24.11 1.95 -2.69
CA GLU A 204 25.12 3.02 -2.66
C GLU A 204 25.50 3.39 -1.24
N VAL A 205 24.55 3.56 -0.32
CA VAL A 205 24.83 3.84 1.10
C VAL A 205 25.80 2.82 1.73
N PRO A 206 25.62 1.48 1.59
CA PRO A 206 26.61 0.51 2.06
C PRO A 206 28.02 0.69 1.45
N GLN A 207 28.11 1.17 0.21
CA GLN A 207 29.40 1.44 -0.44
C GLN A 207 30.03 2.72 0.10
N LEU A 208 29.25 3.80 0.22
CA LEU A 208 29.67 5.10 0.72
C LEU A 208 30.20 5.02 2.16
N VAL A 209 29.49 4.33 3.06
CA VAL A 209 29.96 4.12 4.44
C VAL A 209 31.20 3.22 4.55
N THR A 210 31.53 2.51 3.47
CA THR A 210 32.75 1.69 3.36
C THR A 210 33.91 2.47 2.71
N SER A 211 33.64 3.33 1.73
CA SER A 211 34.67 4.06 0.99
C SER A 211 35.24 5.23 1.80
N GLU A 212 34.39 6.02 2.45
CA GLU A 212 34.76 7.26 3.13
C GLU A 212 35.55 7.06 4.44
N GLU A 213 36.18 8.14 4.92
CA GLU A 213 36.78 8.20 6.27
C GLU A 213 35.77 8.77 7.28
N ILE A 214 35.05 7.87 7.95
CA ILE A 214 34.00 8.19 8.92
C ILE A 214 34.56 8.03 10.34
N ASN A 215 34.55 9.12 11.11
CA ASN A 215 35.08 9.19 12.48
C ASN A 215 34.00 9.46 13.54
N SER A 216 32.83 9.96 13.15
CA SER A 216 31.70 10.28 14.02
C SER A 216 30.34 9.86 13.43
N ILE A 217 29.29 9.80 14.27
CA ILE A 217 27.91 9.58 13.81
C ILE A 217 27.46 10.74 12.89
N GLN A 218 27.96 11.96 13.11
CA GLN A 218 27.65 13.12 12.27
C GLN A 218 28.25 12.96 10.87
N ASP A 219 29.39 12.27 10.75
CA ASP A 219 30.01 11.95 9.46
C ASP A 219 29.16 10.90 8.72
N ILE A 220 28.61 9.89 9.43
CA ILE A 220 27.68 8.90 8.84
C ILE A 220 26.46 9.61 8.23
N LEU A 221 25.81 10.49 8.99
CA LEU A 221 24.65 11.26 8.52
C LEU A 221 25.02 12.15 7.33
N SER A 222 26.19 12.79 7.37
CA SER A 222 26.69 13.62 6.28
C SER A 222 26.93 12.81 5.00
N VAL A 223 27.56 11.64 5.09
CA VAL A 223 27.79 10.74 3.94
C VAL A 223 26.48 10.25 3.35
N ILE A 224 25.49 9.86 4.17
CA ILE A 224 24.18 9.38 3.70
C ILE A 224 23.38 10.48 3.00
N PHE A 225 23.40 11.72 3.50
CA PHE A 225 22.48 12.77 3.01
C PHE A 225 23.14 13.74 2.02
N THR A 226 24.45 13.96 2.07
CA THR A 226 25.16 14.81 1.08
C THR A 226 25.23 14.15 -0.29
N SER A 227 25.34 12.82 -0.34
CA SER A 227 25.34 12.04 -1.58
C SER A 227 23.93 11.65 -2.05
N SER A 228 22.87 12.12 -1.38
CA SER A 228 21.50 11.66 -1.65
C SER A 228 20.89 12.21 -2.95
N PRO A 229 20.02 11.42 -3.63
CA PRO A 229 19.23 11.92 -4.76
C PRO A 229 18.30 13.08 -4.38
N SER A 230 18.05 13.99 -5.31
CA SER A 230 17.17 15.16 -5.12
C SER A 230 15.72 14.84 -4.71
N TYR A 231 15.29 13.59 -4.91
CA TYR A 231 13.96 13.06 -4.56
C TYR A 231 13.84 12.57 -3.11
N LEU A 232 14.94 12.52 -2.34
CA LEU A 232 14.91 12.08 -0.94
C LEU A 232 14.05 13.02 -0.05
N SER A 233 13.81 14.25 -0.50
CA SER A 233 12.86 15.20 0.11
C SER A 233 11.40 14.74 0.09
N HIS A 234 11.03 13.84 -0.82
CA HIS A 234 9.65 13.38 -1.02
C HIS A 234 9.24 12.25 -0.06
N ILE A 235 10.16 11.78 0.79
CA ILE A 235 9.88 10.79 1.85
C ILE A 235 8.87 11.31 2.88
N ILE A 236 8.72 12.63 2.97
CA ILE A 236 7.72 13.33 3.81
C ILE A 236 6.27 12.86 3.50
N HIS A 237 5.98 12.38 2.29
CA HIS A 237 4.64 11.88 1.93
C HIS A 237 4.23 10.60 2.69
N TRP A 238 5.16 9.87 3.33
CA TRP A 238 4.88 8.62 4.05
C TRP A 238 3.88 8.76 5.22
N VAL A 239 3.81 9.96 5.81
CA VAL A 239 3.02 10.25 7.02
C VAL A 239 1.52 10.39 6.75
N ALA A 240 1.15 10.86 5.56
CA ALA A 240 -0.21 11.23 5.20
C ALA A 240 -1.06 10.00 4.82
N GLU A 241 -2.20 9.79 5.50
CA GLU A 241 -3.21 8.82 5.03
C GLU A 241 -4.27 9.54 4.20
N VAL A 242 -4.68 8.95 3.07
CA VAL A 242 -5.62 9.58 2.13
C VAL A 242 -6.88 8.77 2.01
N ARG A 243 -8.04 9.44 2.12
CA ARG A 243 -9.36 8.85 1.92
C ARG A 243 -10.17 9.64 0.90
N ARG A 244 -11.20 9.01 0.33
CA ARG A 244 -12.28 9.75 -0.33
C ARG A 244 -13.18 10.37 0.72
N LYS A 245 -13.71 11.56 0.44
CA LYS A 245 -14.78 12.14 1.27
C LYS A 245 -16.07 11.36 1.03
N GLU A 246 -16.59 10.70 2.06
CA GLU A 246 -17.92 10.08 2.05
C GLU A 246 -19.02 11.12 2.37
N ASP A 247 -20.28 10.76 2.14
CA ASP A 247 -21.42 11.69 2.10
C ASP A 247 -21.58 12.53 3.39
N GLU A 248 -21.58 13.86 3.22
CA GLU A 248 -21.89 14.98 4.15
C GLU A 248 -21.38 14.95 5.61
N SER A 249 -20.70 13.89 6.05
CA SER A 249 -20.31 13.67 7.43
C SER A 249 -18.80 13.85 7.62
N ASN A 250 -18.42 14.92 8.30
CA ASN A 250 -17.01 15.24 8.61
C ASN A 250 -16.42 14.36 9.75
N PHE A 251 -17.02 13.21 10.05
CA PHE A 251 -16.63 12.37 11.18
C PHE A 251 -15.55 11.35 10.81
N ILE A 252 -14.67 11.07 11.78
CA ILE A 252 -13.64 10.03 11.72
C ILE A 252 -14.16 8.84 12.53
N SER A 253 -14.06 7.62 11.98
CA SER A 253 -14.47 6.40 12.67
C SER A 253 -13.58 6.08 13.87
N GLU A 254 -14.08 5.24 14.79
CA GLU A 254 -13.28 4.79 15.94
C GLU A 254 -12.05 3.95 15.53
N GLU A 255 -12.12 3.21 14.42
CA GLU A 255 -10.98 2.46 13.87
C GLU A 255 -9.90 3.40 13.34
N GLU A 256 -10.26 4.41 12.52
CA GLU A 256 -9.33 5.44 12.04
C GLU A 256 -8.70 6.24 13.20
N ARG A 257 -9.50 6.63 14.20
CA ARG A 257 -9.01 7.32 15.40
C ARG A 257 -8.01 6.46 16.17
N GLY A 258 -8.28 5.16 16.32
CA GLY A 258 -7.34 4.20 16.91
C GLY A 258 -6.03 4.08 16.14
N ARG A 259 -6.08 4.02 14.80
CA ARG A 259 -4.89 4.01 13.93
C ARG A 259 -4.04 5.26 14.08
N LEU A 260 -4.66 6.44 14.07
CA LEU A 260 -3.95 7.71 14.22
C LEU A 260 -3.32 7.88 15.60
N SER A 261 -4.00 7.42 16.67
CA SER A 261 -3.44 7.41 18.03
C SER A 261 -2.22 6.47 18.15
N ILE A 262 -2.23 5.32 17.46
CA ILE A 262 -1.04 4.45 17.39
C ILE A 262 0.11 5.15 16.64
N LYS A 263 -0.18 5.83 15.52
CA LYS A 263 0.83 6.61 14.78
C LYS A 263 1.41 7.77 15.61
N GLU A 264 0.60 8.45 16.41
CA GLU A 264 1.06 9.49 17.35
C GLU A 264 2.05 8.91 18.37
N GLU A 265 1.75 7.77 18.98
CA GLU A 265 2.65 7.14 19.95
C GLU A 265 3.93 6.58 19.29
N VAL A 266 3.86 6.06 18.06
CA VAL A 266 5.06 5.69 17.28
C VAL A 266 5.95 6.89 17.00
N LEU A 267 5.37 8.03 16.59
CA LEU A 267 6.11 9.29 16.39
C LEU A 267 6.73 9.79 17.70
N LYS A 268 6.04 9.65 18.82
CA LYS A 268 6.59 10.00 20.14
C LYS A 268 7.79 9.12 20.51
N GLN A 269 7.67 7.80 20.34
CA GLN A 269 8.78 6.86 20.57
C GLN A 269 9.98 7.15 19.64
N LEU A 270 9.72 7.49 18.39
CA LEU A 270 10.74 7.94 17.43
C LEU A 270 11.50 9.18 17.92
N GLN A 271 10.76 10.21 18.39
CA GLN A 271 11.33 11.47 18.87
C GLN A 271 12.15 11.32 20.17
N GLU A 272 11.93 10.24 20.92
CA GLU A 272 12.70 9.91 22.14
C GLU A 272 14.03 9.18 21.84
N THR A 273 14.23 8.65 20.62
CA THR A 273 15.44 7.90 20.24
C THR A 273 16.72 8.76 20.25
N GLU A 274 17.88 8.13 20.49
CA GLU A 274 19.18 8.80 20.36
C GLU A 274 19.48 9.22 18.91
N LEU A 275 19.03 8.43 17.92
CA LEU A 275 19.18 8.78 16.50
C LEU A 275 18.51 10.11 16.16
N PHE A 276 17.28 10.32 16.64
CA PHE A 276 16.55 11.57 16.42
C PHE A 276 17.33 12.78 16.97
N LYS A 277 17.97 12.64 18.14
CA LYS A 277 18.84 13.68 18.73
C LYS A 277 20.08 13.92 17.87
N HIS A 278 20.71 12.86 17.36
CA HIS A 278 21.85 12.97 16.45
C HIS A 278 21.49 13.74 15.17
N ILE A 279 20.32 13.48 14.57
CA ILE A 279 19.84 14.17 13.37
C ILE A 279 19.50 15.65 13.65
N ILE A 280 18.94 15.98 14.82
CA ILE A 280 18.78 17.39 15.24
C ILE A 280 20.13 18.10 15.33
N VAL A 281 21.13 17.48 15.97
CA VAL A 281 22.48 18.05 16.08
C VAL A 281 23.11 18.21 14.70
N TRP A 282 22.95 17.23 13.82
CA TRP A 282 23.43 17.26 12.44
C TRP A 282 22.90 18.47 11.67
N LEU A 283 21.57 18.61 11.60
CA LEU A 283 20.90 19.72 10.92
C LEU A 283 21.27 21.08 11.54
N SER A 284 21.40 21.13 12.87
CA SER A 284 21.77 22.36 13.60
C SER A 284 23.23 22.77 13.40
N SER A 285 24.10 21.86 12.95
CA SER A 285 25.55 22.11 12.82
C SER A 285 25.95 22.91 11.57
N GLY A 286 24.98 23.34 10.76
CA GLY A 286 25.25 24.10 9.53
C GLY A 286 25.54 23.18 8.34
N ALA A 287 24.73 22.14 8.14
CA ALA A 287 24.75 21.32 6.93
C ALA A 287 24.21 22.12 5.72
N GLU A 288 24.95 23.14 5.27
CA GLU A 288 24.58 24.11 4.22
C GLU A 288 24.20 23.49 2.87
N PHE A 289 24.48 22.19 2.66
CA PHE A 289 24.24 21.49 1.40
C PHE A 289 22.86 20.82 1.26
N VAL A 290 22.06 20.74 2.32
CA VAL A 290 20.68 20.23 2.20
C VAL A 290 19.81 21.18 1.34
N CYS A 291 20.22 22.44 1.18
CA CYS A 291 19.52 23.46 0.38
C CYS A 291 19.43 23.19 -1.14
N ASN A 292 20.13 22.19 -1.69
CA ASN A 292 19.98 21.79 -3.11
C ASN A 292 18.89 20.73 -3.34
N ALA A 293 18.45 20.02 -2.30
CA ALA A 293 17.13 19.39 -2.30
C ALA A 293 16.14 20.40 -1.71
N ASN A 294 14.92 20.52 -2.26
CA ASN A 294 13.93 21.48 -1.77
C ASN A 294 13.28 21.04 -0.44
N LEU A 295 14.11 20.99 0.61
CA LEU A 295 13.76 20.85 2.03
C LEU A 295 13.84 22.22 2.73
N ASP A 296 13.51 23.28 2.00
CA ASP A 296 13.29 24.60 2.57
C ASP A 296 12.19 24.52 3.63
N GLY A 297 12.32 25.28 4.73
CA GLY A 297 11.46 25.21 5.93
C GLY A 297 10.00 25.62 5.72
N HIS A 298 9.58 25.73 4.46
CA HIS A 298 8.29 26.16 3.97
C HIS A 298 7.58 25.12 3.07
N ASN A 299 7.89 23.83 3.22
CA ASN A 299 6.95 22.78 2.83
C ASN A 299 5.73 22.82 3.79
N SER A 300 4.86 23.82 3.60
CA SER A 300 3.62 23.94 4.38
C SER A 300 2.78 22.68 4.17
N ILE A 301 2.00 22.33 5.19
CA ILE A 301 1.17 21.12 5.12
C ILE A 301 0.17 21.19 3.96
N ASP A 302 -0.22 22.39 3.53
CA ASP A 302 -1.06 22.61 2.34
C ASP A 302 -0.37 22.15 1.06
N LYS A 303 0.95 22.34 0.95
CA LYS A 303 1.74 21.88 -0.21
C LYS A 303 1.78 20.35 -0.23
N VAL A 304 2.19 19.72 0.88
CA VAL A 304 2.25 18.26 1.00
C VAL A 304 0.87 17.62 0.80
N ALA A 305 -0.17 18.14 1.47
CA ALA A 305 -1.54 17.64 1.33
C ALA A 305 -2.10 17.87 -0.08
N SER A 306 -1.78 19.00 -0.75
CA SER A 306 -2.21 19.22 -2.13
C SER A 306 -1.51 18.28 -3.12
N GLU A 307 -0.20 18.05 -2.99
CA GLU A 307 0.54 17.10 -3.83
C GLU A 307 0.02 15.67 -3.68
N VAL A 308 -0.20 15.24 -2.43
CA VAL A 308 -0.79 13.95 -2.06
C VAL A 308 -2.23 13.81 -2.61
N CYS A 309 -3.10 14.80 -2.38
CA CYS A 309 -4.45 14.85 -2.95
C CYS A 309 -4.46 14.78 -4.49
N CYS A 310 -3.62 15.57 -5.17
CA CYS A 310 -3.54 15.59 -6.63
C CYS A 310 -2.98 14.28 -7.21
N HIS A 311 -2.17 13.53 -6.44
CA HIS A 311 -1.69 12.21 -6.83
C HIS A 311 -2.81 11.17 -6.72
N ASP A 312 -3.41 11.00 -5.54
CA ASP A 312 -4.37 9.93 -5.29
C ASP A 312 -5.73 10.18 -5.96
N ALA A 313 -6.11 11.43 -6.23
CA ALA A 313 -7.28 11.74 -7.07
C ALA A 313 -7.17 11.12 -8.48
N LYS A 314 -5.96 10.97 -9.03
CA LYS A 314 -5.72 10.27 -10.31
C LYS A 314 -5.87 8.76 -10.14
N VAL A 315 -5.32 8.21 -9.06
CA VAL A 315 -5.41 6.78 -8.70
C VAL A 315 -6.87 6.35 -8.54
N PHE A 316 -7.67 7.14 -7.82
CA PHE A 316 -9.10 6.88 -7.59
C PHE A 316 -9.97 6.85 -8.86
N ARG A 317 -9.48 7.29 -10.03
CA ARG A 317 -10.22 7.27 -11.32
C ARG A 317 -9.85 6.10 -12.23
N GLY A 318 -8.84 5.29 -11.90
CA GLY A 318 -8.46 4.10 -12.69
C GLY A 318 -7.89 4.39 -14.08
N LYS A 319 -7.42 5.62 -14.36
CA LYS A 319 -6.73 5.98 -15.61
C LYS A 319 -5.23 6.14 -15.36
N VAL A 320 -4.44 5.16 -15.79
CA VAL A 320 -2.98 5.27 -15.89
C VAL A 320 -2.63 5.86 -17.26
N GLY A 321 -2.42 7.17 -17.31
CA GLY A 321 -2.06 7.88 -18.55
C GLY A 321 -1.78 9.36 -18.29
N SER A 322 -0.92 9.95 -19.11
CA SER A 322 -0.58 11.38 -19.01
C SER A 322 -1.76 12.26 -19.42
N CYS A 323 -2.54 12.69 -18.42
CA CYS A 323 -3.57 13.71 -18.57
C CYS A 323 -3.06 15.03 -17.98
N ASN A 324 -3.07 16.10 -18.79
CA ASN A 324 -2.80 17.48 -18.35
C ASN A 324 -3.96 18.01 -17.48
N ALA A 325 -4.17 17.41 -16.31
CA ALA A 325 -5.16 17.83 -15.34
C ALA A 325 -4.65 19.05 -14.57
N ILE A 326 -5.36 20.17 -14.70
CA ILE A 326 -5.12 21.38 -13.91
C ILE A 326 -5.66 21.11 -12.49
N CYS A 327 -4.78 20.81 -11.54
CA CYS A 327 -5.18 20.67 -10.14
C CYS A 327 -5.43 22.07 -9.55
N CYS A 328 -6.69 22.46 -9.37
CA CYS A 328 -7.05 23.75 -8.80
C CYS A 328 -6.65 23.83 -7.32
N ARG A 329 -5.87 24.85 -6.95
CA ARG A 329 -5.43 25.10 -5.58
C ARG A 329 -6.53 25.78 -4.76
N THR A 330 -7.35 24.99 -4.06
CA THR A 330 -8.20 25.47 -2.96
C THR A 330 -8.19 24.46 -1.82
N THR A 331 -7.19 24.59 -0.95
CA THR A 331 -7.14 23.92 0.35
C THR A 331 -7.99 24.74 1.33
N GLU A 332 -9.22 24.30 1.61
CA GLU A 332 -10.02 24.91 2.68
C GLU A 332 -9.67 24.21 4.00
N LEU A 333 -8.86 24.89 4.83
CA LEU A 333 -8.45 24.40 6.13
C LEU A 333 -9.59 24.60 7.15
N SER A 334 -10.55 23.68 7.19
CA SER A 334 -11.55 23.63 8.26
C SER A 334 -10.98 22.94 9.50
N SER A 335 -10.26 23.69 10.33
CA SER A 335 -10.12 23.29 11.74
C SER A 335 -11.50 23.38 12.39
N SER A 336 -12.14 22.24 12.67
CA SER A 336 -13.31 22.23 13.56
C SER A 336 -12.92 22.85 14.90
N ASP A 337 -13.78 23.72 15.44
CA ASP A 337 -13.50 24.44 16.68
C ASP A 337 -13.07 23.49 17.80
N CYS A 338 -12.13 23.97 18.62
CA CYS A 338 -11.41 23.15 19.59
C CYS A 338 -12.31 22.69 20.74
N ASP A 339 -12.99 21.55 20.57
CA ASP A 339 -13.40 20.73 21.72
C ASP A 339 -12.14 20.13 22.37
N ILE A 340 -12.03 20.35 23.69
CA ILE A 340 -10.77 20.37 24.47
C ILE A 340 -10.16 18.96 24.69
N VAL A 341 -10.61 17.95 23.94
CA VAL A 341 -10.30 16.52 24.15
C VAL A 341 -9.71 15.86 22.90
N GLU A 342 -9.79 16.45 21.71
CA GLU A 342 -9.52 15.72 20.45
C GLU A 342 -8.10 15.94 19.86
N SER A 343 -7.45 14.82 19.53
CA SER A 343 -6.06 14.70 19.04
C SER A 343 -5.97 14.46 17.53
N THR A 344 -6.87 15.05 16.74
CA THR A 344 -6.88 14.85 15.28
C THR A 344 -7.29 16.10 14.53
N THR A 345 -6.71 16.33 13.35
CA THR A 345 -7.12 17.39 12.41
C THR A 345 -7.22 16.77 11.02
N VAL A 346 -8.38 16.92 10.38
CA VAL A 346 -8.61 16.51 8.99
C VAL A 346 -8.20 17.64 8.06
N ILE A 347 -7.43 17.36 7.02
CA ILE A 347 -7.11 18.32 5.96
C ILE A 347 -7.88 17.92 4.71
N SER A 348 -9.02 18.57 4.48
CA SER A 348 -9.85 18.31 3.30
C SER A 348 -9.34 19.08 2.08
N GLY A 349 -9.09 18.36 0.98
CA GLY A 349 -8.68 18.94 -0.31
C GLY A 349 -9.67 18.60 -1.41
N LYS A 350 -10.36 19.61 -1.96
CA LYS A 350 -11.18 19.40 -3.16
C LYS A 350 -10.31 19.41 -4.41
N VAL A 351 -10.25 18.27 -5.10
CA VAL A 351 -9.53 18.15 -6.38
C VAL A 351 -10.53 18.19 -7.53
N ILE A 352 -10.47 19.28 -8.30
CA ILE A 352 -11.28 19.45 -9.51
C ILE A 352 -10.48 18.92 -10.70
N VAL A 353 -11.01 17.93 -11.41
CA VAL A 353 -10.43 17.41 -12.66
C VAL A 353 -11.52 17.36 -13.72
N GLU A 354 -11.27 17.97 -14.88
CA GLU A 354 -12.14 17.91 -16.07
C GLU A 354 -13.64 18.13 -15.73
N ASN A 355 -13.93 19.25 -15.06
CA ASN A 355 -15.28 19.67 -14.64
C ASN A 355 -16.06 18.69 -13.74
N SER A 356 -15.37 17.80 -13.01
CA SER A 356 -15.99 16.95 -12.00
C SER A 356 -15.21 16.99 -10.67
N GLU A 357 -15.89 17.35 -9.59
CA GLU A 357 -15.31 17.40 -8.25
C GLU A 357 -15.03 15.99 -7.71
N CYS A 358 -13.83 15.76 -7.20
CA CYS A 358 -13.52 14.63 -6.33
C CYS A 358 -13.09 15.17 -4.96
N GLY A 359 -13.90 14.91 -3.94
CA GLY A 359 -13.53 15.20 -2.55
C GLY A 359 -12.53 14.18 -2.04
N VAL A 360 -11.33 14.65 -1.68
CA VAL A 360 -10.27 13.85 -1.08
C VAL A 360 -9.95 14.45 0.29
N GLU A 361 -9.71 13.61 1.28
CA GLU A 361 -9.34 14.05 2.62
C GLU A 361 -8.03 13.41 3.03
N VAL A 362 -7.14 14.20 3.62
CA VAL A 362 -5.85 13.77 4.13
C VAL A 362 -5.87 13.82 5.64
N LEU A 363 -5.56 12.70 6.27
CA LEU A 363 -5.40 12.55 7.70
C LEU A 363 -3.90 12.59 8.03
N VAL A 364 -3.50 13.51 8.90
CA VAL A 364 -2.10 13.64 9.35
C VAL A 364 -2.06 13.50 10.87
N PRO A 365 -1.34 12.50 11.42
CA PRO A 365 -1.19 12.32 12.86
C PRO A 365 -0.40 13.48 13.46
N TYR A 366 -0.56 13.67 14.76
CA TYR A 366 -0.17 14.90 15.43
C TYR A 366 0.55 14.63 16.74
N CYS A 367 1.79 15.10 16.93
CA CYS A 367 2.55 14.86 18.17
C CYS A 367 2.61 16.11 19.08
N GLN A 368 2.40 15.91 20.39
CA GLN A 368 2.53 16.94 21.43
C GLN A 368 3.89 16.84 22.14
N ARG A 369 4.73 17.88 22.04
CA ARG A 369 6.01 17.93 22.76
C ARG A 369 5.80 18.20 24.26
N SER A 370 6.58 17.53 25.10
CA SER A 370 6.55 17.60 26.57
C SER A 370 7.17 18.89 27.14
N SER A 371 6.74 20.06 26.66
CA SER A 371 7.16 21.36 27.18
C SER A 371 6.07 22.44 27.13
N GLY A 372 5.07 22.32 28.01
CA GLY A 372 4.41 23.47 28.65
C GLY A 372 3.68 24.52 27.80
N CYS A 373 3.50 24.33 26.50
CA CYS A 373 2.76 25.26 25.64
C CYS A 373 2.08 24.51 24.49
N CYS A 374 0.95 25.03 24.00
CA CYS A 374 0.10 24.40 22.99
C CYS A 374 0.68 24.41 21.56
N ASN A 375 2.01 24.41 21.42
CA ASN A 375 2.70 24.19 20.15
C ASN A 375 2.71 22.70 19.84
N ARG A 376 1.52 22.21 19.50
CA ARG A 376 1.31 21.15 18.52
C ARG A 376 2.27 21.45 17.31
N HIS A 377 3.11 20.49 16.84
CA HIS A 377 4.10 20.68 15.75
C HIS A 377 3.92 19.96 14.37
N HIS A 378 3.15 18.86 14.24
CA HIS A 378 3.18 17.87 13.12
C HIS A 378 4.51 17.08 12.95
N PRO A 379 4.57 16.01 12.12
CA PRO A 379 5.81 15.34 11.74
C PRO A 379 6.70 16.19 10.82
N SER A 380 7.98 16.24 11.14
CA SER A 380 8.99 17.07 10.53
C SER A 380 9.94 16.27 9.63
N VAL A 381 10.84 16.98 8.93
CA VAL A 381 11.95 16.37 8.19
C VAL A 381 12.79 15.45 9.10
N VAL A 382 12.98 15.83 10.37
CA VAL A 382 13.75 15.03 11.34
C VAL A 382 13.10 13.65 11.55
N ASP A 383 11.77 13.60 11.68
CA ASP A 383 11.03 12.35 11.86
C ASP A 383 11.20 11.44 10.64
N ALA A 384 11.05 12.00 9.43
CA ALA A 384 11.23 11.25 8.18
C ALA A 384 12.65 10.69 8.02
N LEU A 385 13.70 11.49 8.28
CA LEU A 385 15.09 11.04 8.20
C LEU A 385 15.43 9.99 9.28
N THR A 386 14.80 10.08 10.46
CA THR A 386 15.01 9.10 11.55
C THR A 386 14.44 7.74 11.16
N ILE A 387 13.18 7.68 10.70
CA ILE A 387 12.56 6.43 10.21
C ILE A 387 13.34 5.84 9.04
N LEU A 388 13.82 6.67 8.12
CA LEU A 388 14.58 6.21 6.97
C LEU A 388 15.85 5.45 7.35
N ILE A 389 16.58 5.91 8.37
CA ILE A 389 17.79 5.24 8.84
C ILE A 389 17.44 3.98 9.66
N LEU A 390 16.39 4.00 10.48
CA LEU A 390 15.94 2.83 11.26
C LEU A 390 15.41 1.68 10.39
N THR A 391 14.93 1.98 9.18
CA THR A 391 14.45 0.99 8.20
C THR A 391 15.54 0.43 7.28
N LEU A 392 16.79 0.93 7.39
CA LEU A 392 17.92 0.36 6.64
C LEU A 392 18.33 -1.00 7.22
N PRO A 393 18.62 -2.02 6.39
CA PRO A 393 19.06 -3.34 6.87
C PRO A 393 20.28 -3.23 7.79
N PRO A 394 20.38 -4.00 8.89
CA PRO A 394 21.55 -4.00 9.78
C PRO A 394 22.88 -4.20 9.04
N ASP A 395 22.87 -5.00 7.97
CA ASP A 395 24.02 -5.30 7.12
C ASP A 395 24.66 -4.06 6.48
N THR A 396 23.90 -2.97 6.30
CA THR A 396 24.37 -1.66 5.81
C THR A 396 25.58 -1.16 6.59
N TRP A 397 25.62 -1.46 7.89
CA TRP A 397 26.58 -0.88 8.84
C TRP A 397 27.79 -1.78 9.10
N TYR A 398 27.78 -3.05 8.70
CA TYR A 398 28.86 -4.00 9.04
C TYR A 398 30.23 -3.60 8.51
N HIS A 399 30.28 -2.89 7.38
CA HIS A 399 31.52 -2.52 6.69
C HIS A 399 32.14 -1.19 7.14
N LEU A 400 31.54 -0.50 8.13
CA LEU A 400 32.15 0.66 8.78
C LEU A 400 33.54 0.31 9.34
N LYS A 401 34.58 1.01 8.86
CA LYS A 401 36.00 0.73 9.16
C LYS A 401 36.35 0.86 10.65
N ASN A 402 35.73 1.82 11.34
CA ASN A 402 35.97 2.07 12.76
C ASN A 402 35.09 1.14 13.62
N PRO A 403 35.66 0.13 14.31
CA PRO A 403 34.86 -0.89 15.01
C PRO A 403 34.09 -0.32 16.20
N LYS A 404 34.62 0.71 16.87
CA LYS A 404 33.95 1.36 18.02
C LYS A 404 32.74 2.17 17.57
N LEU A 405 32.93 3.01 16.55
CA LEU A 405 31.84 3.79 15.97
C LEU A 405 30.74 2.89 15.38
N ARG A 406 31.13 1.77 14.77
CA ARG A 406 30.19 0.77 14.28
C ARG A 406 29.36 0.15 15.41
N GLU A 407 29.99 -0.23 16.52
CA GLU A 407 29.29 -0.78 17.69
C GLU A 407 28.33 0.25 18.31
N GLU A 408 28.80 1.49 18.48
CA GLU A 408 28.02 2.63 18.96
C GLU A 408 26.80 2.91 18.05
N PHE A 409 27.01 3.06 16.75
CA PHE A 409 25.93 3.35 15.80
C PHE A 409 24.95 2.18 15.66
N CYS A 410 25.43 0.94 15.58
CA CYS A 410 24.55 -0.24 15.60
C CYS A 410 23.71 -0.30 16.89
N SER A 411 24.26 0.08 18.05
CA SER A 411 23.48 0.10 19.29
C SER A 411 22.29 1.08 19.25
N ILE A 412 22.39 2.14 18.43
CA ILE A 412 21.36 3.17 18.24
C ILE A 412 20.30 2.75 17.20
N VAL A 413 20.70 2.08 16.10
CA VAL A 413 19.81 1.81 14.95
C VAL A 413 19.25 0.39 14.88
N LEU A 414 19.80 -0.58 15.64
CA LEU A 414 19.30 -1.95 15.63
C LEU A 414 17.87 -2.03 16.18
N THR A 415 16.98 -2.62 15.40
CA THR A 415 15.54 -2.74 15.67
C THR A 415 15.21 -3.34 17.05
N ASN A 416 16.04 -4.28 17.53
CA ASN A 416 15.90 -4.92 18.85
C ASN A 416 16.14 -3.98 20.05
N ASN A 417 16.67 -2.78 19.83
CA ASN A 417 16.93 -1.78 20.86
C ASN A 417 15.89 -0.64 20.85
N LEU A 418 14.90 -0.71 19.94
CA LEU A 418 13.84 0.29 19.82
C LEU A 418 12.63 -0.07 20.72
N PRO A 419 11.85 0.92 21.17
CA PRO A 419 10.60 0.65 21.90
C PRO A 419 9.58 -0.14 21.07
N ASP A 420 8.77 -0.98 21.73
CA ASP A 420 7.91 -2.00 21.10
C ASP A 420 7.07 -1.54 19.89
N LEU A 421 6.42 -0.36 19.95
CA LEU A 421 5.55 0.09 18.83
C LEU A 421 6.40 0.59 17.66
N LEU A 422 7.49 1.32 17.93
CA LEU A 422 8.45 1.71 16.90
C LEU A 422 9.12 0.49 16.27
N GLN A 423 9.52 -0.51 17.08
CA GLN A 423 10.06 -1.77 16.60
C GLN A 423 9.12 -2.45 15.61
N HIS A 424 7.81 -2.50 15.91
CA HIS A 424 6.80 -3.10 15.05
C HIS A 424 6.48 -2.33 13.75
N GLU A 425 6.87 -1.05 13.65
CA GLU A 425 6.66 -0.23 12.44
C GLU A 425 7.90 -0.23 11.51
N VAL A 426 9.11 -0.43 12.05
CA VAL A 426 10.36 -0.46 11.27
C VAL A 426 10.96 -1.86 11.04
N SER A 427 10.24 -2.92 11.46
CA SER A 427 10.55 -4.34 11.15
C SER A 427 9.80 -4.85 9.93
#